data_AF-A0A8T3SD19-F1
#
_entry.id   AF-A0A8T3SD19-F1
#
_cell.length_a   1.000
_cell.length_b   1.000
_cell.length_c   1.000
_cell.angle_alpha   90.00
_cell.angle_beta   90.00
_cell.angle_gamma   90.00
#
_symmetry.space_group_name_H-M   'P 1'
#
loop_
_entity.id
_entity.type
_entity.pdbx_description
1 polymer ?
#
loop_
_entity_poly.entity_id
_entity_poly.type
_entity_poly.pdbx_seq_one_letter_code
_entity_poly.pdbx_strand_id
1 'polypeptide(L)'
;STPMREWIYGVGAPLGNEATYLARYEGHNQAVRQHFRERPEALLVMRITAGDGWERLCPFLGRAVPDMPFPHVNAAAVRDPADGSSDPSD
;
A
#
# COMPACT_ATOMS: atom_id res chain seq x y z
N SER A 1 -11.47 -14.12 11.56
CA SER A 1 -10.26 -13.30 11.76
C SER A 1 -9.08 -14.16 11.35
N THR A 2 -8.11 -13.64 10.59
CA THR A 2 -6.86 -14.39 10.37
C THR A 2 -5.89 -14.07 11.50
N PRO A 3 -5.13 -15.05 12.04
CA PRO A 3 -4.17 -14.80 13.14
C PRO A 3 -3.18 -13.65 12.85
N MET A 4 -2.80 -13.51 11.58
CA MET A 4 -1.95 -12.41 11.09
C MET A 4 -2.53 -11.01 11.38
N ARG A 5 -3.85 -10.82 11.26
CA ARG A 5 -4.48 -9.50 11.47
C ARG A 5 -4.44 -9.09 12.94
N GLU A 6 -4.59 -10.05 13.84
CA GLU A 6 -4.49 -9.80 15.28
C GLU A 6 -3.06 -9.39 15.68
N TRP A 7 -2.03 -10.02 15.12
CA TRP A 7 -0.64 -9.63 15.40
C TRP A 7 -0.28 -8.23 14.88
N ILE A 8 -0.81 -7.84 13.72
CA ILE A 8 -0.44 -6.57 13.07
C ILE A 8 -1.28 -5.39 13.59
N TYR A 9 -2.56 -5.62 13.86
CA TYR A 9 -3.52 -4.57 14.20
C TYR A 9 -4.09 -4.68 15.62
N GLY A 10 -3.82 -5.75 16.36
CA GLY A 10 -4.40 -6.02 17.69
C GLY A 10 -5.87 -6.45 17.64
N VAL A 11 -6.48 -6.47 16.46
CA VAL A 11 -7.90 -6.76 16.22
C VAL A 11 -8.08 -7.53 14.91
N GLY A 12 -8.97 -8.53 14.96
CA GLY A 12 -9.05 -9.57 13.94
C GLY A 12 -9.73 -9.22 12.62
N ALA A 13 -10.47 -8.12 12.57
CA ALA A 13 -11.23 -7.72 11.39
C ALA A 13 -11.29 -6.19 11.26
N PRO A 14 -11.20 -5.64 10.03
CA PRO A 14 -11.37 -4.21 9.79
C PRO A 14 -12.77 -3.69 10.12
N LEU A 15 -13.80 -4.48 9.81
CA LEU A 15 -15.20 -4.11 10.07
C LEU A 15 -15.44 -4.03 11.59
N GLY A 16 -15.95 -2.90 12.07
CA GLY A 16 -16.14 -2.61 13.49
C GLY A 16 -14.86 -2.20 14.24
N ASN A 17 -13.71 -2.15 13.57
CA ASN A 17 -12.44 -1.68 14.13
C ASN A 17 -11.76 -0.64 13.22
N GLU A 18 -12.54 0.10 12.45
CA GLU A 18 -12.08 1.02 11.41
C GLU A 18 -11.10 2.05 11.98
N ALA A 19 -11.39 2.58 13.16
CA ALA A 19 -10.53 3.54 13.84
C ALA A 19 -9.13 2.96 14.16
N THR A 20 -9.06 1.70 14.61
CA THR A 20 -7.79 1.02 14.91
C THR A 20 -6.95 0.82 13.66
N TYR A 21 -7.59 0.39 12.56
CA TYR A 21 -6.92 0.19 11.27
C TYR A 21 -6.43 1.53 10.68
N LEU A 22 -7.26 2.57 10.76
CA LEU A 22 -6.90 3.91 10.27
C LEU A 22 -5.73 4.49 11.08
N ALA A 23 -5.80 4.44 12.42
CA ALA A 23 -4.72 4.93 13.28
C ALA A 23 -3.39 4.19 13.02
N ARG A 24 -3.45 2.86 12.81
CA ARG A 24 -2.26 2.07 12.46
C ARG A 24 -1.68 2.47 11.10
N TYR A 25 -2.54 2.65 10.10
CA TYR A 25 -2.15 3.10 8.77
C TYR A 25 -1.49 4.49 8.78
N GLU A 26 -2.14 5.46 9.44
CA GLU A 26 -1.64 6.84 9.55
C GLU A 26 -0.34 6.90 10.35
N GLY A 27 -0.28 6.20 11.49
CA GLY A 27 0.90 6.14 12.34
C GLY A 27 2.10 5.53 11.62
N HIS A 28 1.90 4.47 10.83
CA HIS A 28 2.96 3.89 10.01
C HIS A 28 3.46 4.89 8.95
N ASN A 29 2.56 5.54 8.21
CA ASN A 29 2.92 6.53 7.21
C ASN A 29 3.69 7.72 7.81
N GLN A 30 3.30 8.18 8.99
CA GLN A 30 4.02 9.22 9.72
C GLN A 30 5.41 8.75 10.13
N ALA A 31 5.54 7.53 10.67
CA ALA A 31 6.83 6.97 11.07
C ALA A 31 7.81 6.85 9.91
N VAL A 32 7.35 6.42 8.73
CA VAL A 32 8.16 6.40 7.50
C VAL A 32 8.64 7.81 7.14
N ARG A 33 7.74 8.81 7.11
CA ARG A 33 8.13 10.20 6.83
C ARG A 33 9.13 10.75 7.84
N GLN A 34 8.95 10.41 9.11
CA GLN A 34 9.84 10.85 10.18
C GLN A 34 11.23 10.20 10.06
N HIS A 35 11.30 8.92 9.67
CA HIS A 35 12.56 8.22 9.43
C HIS A 35 13.41 8.90 8.35
N PHE A 36 12.77 9.36 7.27
CA PHE A 36 13.45 10.03 6.15
C PHE A 36 13.58 11.56 6.30
N ARG A 37 13.24 12.14 7.46
CA ARG A 37 13.24 13.61 7.64
C ARG A 37 14.59 14.29 7.37
N GLU A 38 15.69 13.57 7.62
CA GLU A 38 17.07 14.07 7.43
C GLU A 38 17.61 13.78 6.01
N ARG A 39 16.84 13.05 5.19
CA ARG A 39 17.18 12.61 3.83
C ARG A 39 15.95 12.66 2.92
N PRO A 40 15.33 13.83 2.72
CA PRO A 40 14.07 13.96 2.00
C PRO A 40 14.13 13.45 0.55
N GLU A 41 15.31 13.44 -0.06
CA GLU A 41 15.59 12.90 -1.39
C GLU A 41 15.56 11.37 -1.47
N ALA A 42 15.61 10.67 -0.33
CA ALA A 42 15.57 9.21 -0.28
C ALA A 42 14.13 8.65 -0.17
N LEU A 43 13.11 9.50 -0.10
CA LEU A 43 11.71 9.10 -0.03
C LEU A 43 10.87 9.80 -1.10
N LEU A 44 10.25 9.01 -1.98
CA LEU A 44 9.21 9.49 -2.88
C LEU A 44 7.82 9.10 -2.35
N VAL A 45 6.97 10.09 -2.14
CA VAL A 45 5.53 9.87 -1.88
C VAL A 45 4.76 10.08 -3.17
N MET A 46 3.97 9.08 -3.57
CA MET A 46 3.14 9.08 -4.78
C MET A 46 1.66 8.89 -4.42
N ARG A 47 0.78 9.63 -5.09
CA ARG A 47 -0.67 9.50 -5.06
C ARG A 47 -1.15 8.82 -6.34
N ILE A 48 -1.06 7.50 -6.38
CA ILE A 48 -1.41 6.70 -7.57
C ILE A 48 -2.85 6.96 -8.01
N THR A 49 -3.78 7.06 -7.06
CA THR A 49 -5.21 7.33 -7.35
C THR A 49 -5.48 8.75 -7.85
N ALA A 50 -4.52 9.67 -7.71
CA ALA A 50 -4.59 11.03 -8.24
C ALA A 50 -3.81 11.17 -9.57
N GLY A 51 -3.34 10.06 -10.16
CA GLY A 51 -2.67 10.04 -11.45
C GLY A 51 -1.14 10.03 -11.41
N ASP A 52 -0.50 9.97 -10.23
CA ASP A 52 0.96 9.80 -10.18
C ASP A 52 1.35 8.45 -10.81
N GLY A 53 2.30 8.47 -11.75
CA GLY A 53 2.76 7.28 -12.48
C GLY A 53 4.24 7.35 -12.85
N TRP A 54 4.60 6.91 -14.05
CA TRP A 54 5.99 6.84 -14.51
C TRP A 54 6.70 8.20 -14.47
N GLU A 55 6.01 9.28 -14.81
CA GLU A 55 6.54 10.64 -14.83
C GLU A 55 7.07 11.11 -13.47
N ARG A 56 6.55 10.55 -12.37
CA ARG A 56 6.99 10.87 -11.01
C ARG A 56 8.03 9.87 -10.50
N LEU A 57 7.86 8.58 -10.81
CA LEU A 57 8.73 7.51 -10.33
C LEU A 57 10.08 7.49 -11.04
N CYS A 58 10.10 7.58 -12.37
CA CYS A 58 11.32 7.42 -13.16
C CYS A 58 12.38 8.50 -12.87
N PRO A 59 12.04 9.80 -12.78
CA PRO A 59 13.03 10.82 -12.41
C PRO A 59 13.63 10.61 -11.03
N PHE A 60 12.83 10.19 -10.05
CA PHE A 60 13.31 9.86 -8.70
C PHE A 60 14.34 8.72 -8.71
N LEU A 61 14.15 7.72 -9.58
CA LEU A 61 15.06 6.58 -9.73
C LEU A 61 16.23 6.85 -10.69
N GLY A 62 16.30 8.02 -11.33
CA GLY A 62 17.29 8.32 -12.37
C GLY A 62 17.15 7.43 -13.61
N ARG A 63 15.91 7.05 -13.97
CA ARG A 63 15.60 6.19 -15.12
C ARG A 63 14.78 6.94 -16.17
N ALA A 64 14.83 6.47 -17.41
CA ALA A 64 13.95 6.95 -18.46
C ALA A 64 12.49 6.51 -18.20
N VAL A 65 11.54 7.33 -18.62
CA VAL A 65 10.11 6.97 -18.64
C VAL A 65 9.89 5.96 -19.77
N PRO A 66 9.29 4.79 -19.48
CA PRO A 66 8.99 3.81 -20.53
C PRO A 66 7.79 4.25 -21.37
N ASP A 67 7.78 3.85 -22.64
CA ASP A 67 6.66 4.08 -23.56
C ASP A 67 5.56 3.01 -23.36
N MET A 68 4.97 2.99 -22.17
CA MET A 68 3.87 2.11 -21.80
C MET A 68 3.03 2.71 -20.66
N PRO A 69 1.74 2.37 -20.54
CA PRO A 69 0.91 2.85 -19.45
C PRO A 69 1.42 2.39 -18.07
N PHE A 70 1.14 3.16 -17.03
CA PHE A 70 1.43 2.76 -15.66
C PHE A 70 0.53 1.56 -15.26
N PRO A 71 1.07 0.48 -14.67
CA PRO A 71 0.33 -0.75 -14.47
C PRO A 71 -0.78 -0.61 -13.42
N HIS A 72 -1.93 -1.23 -13.70
CA HIS A 72 -3.08 -1.33 -12.77
C HIS A 72 -3.70 -2.73 -12.82
N VAL A 73 -2.88 -3.75 -12.55
CA VAL A 73 -3.23 -5.16 -12.74
C VAL A 73 -4.10 -5.74 -11.60
N ASN A 74 -3.98 -5.23 -10.38
CA ASN A 74 -4.72 -5.72 -9.20
C ASN A 74 -5.90 -4.80 -8.86
N ALA A 75 -6.73 -4.50 -9.85
CA ALA A 75 -7.94 -3.72 -9.64
C ALA A 75 -8.99 -4.59 -8.92
N ALA A 76 -9.68 -4.03 -7.92
CA ALA A 76 -10.69 -4.78 -7.15
C ALA A 76 -11.80 -5.38 -8.02
N ALA A 77 -12.11 -4.77 -9.17
CA ALA A 77 -13.11 -5.25 -10.13
C ALA A 77 -12.62 -6.44 -11.00
N VAL A 78 -11.30 -6.67 -11.07
CA VAL A 78 -10.66 -7.71 -11.91
C VAL A 78 -10.26 -8.93 -11.08
N ARG A 79 -10.41 -8.86 -9.75
CA ARG A 79 -10.12 -9.99 -8.87
C ARG A 79 -11.21 -11.05 -9.01
N ASP A 80 -10.91 -12.12 -9.73
CA ASP A 80 -11.77 -13.31 -9.74
C ASP A 80 -11.96 -13.80 -8.30
N PRO A 81 -13.19 -14.04 -7.84
CA PRO A 81 -13.45 -14.52 -6.47
C PRO A 81 -12.81 -15.89 -6.17
N ALA A 82 -12.29 -16.60 -7.19
CA ALA A 82 -11.62 -17.89 -7.07
C ALA A 82 -10.09 -17.82 -6.87
N ASP A 83 -9.45 -16.66 -7.07
CA ASP A 83 -7.99 -16.46 -6.90
C ASP A 83 -7.59 -16.25 -5.43
N GLY A 84 -8.55 -15.89 -4.57
CA GLY A 84 -8.34 -15.75 -3.16
C GLY A 84 -8.15 -17.11 -2.51
N SER A 85 -6.93 -17.65 -2.57
CA SER A 85 -6.41 -18.75 -1.77
C SER A 85 -7.06 -18.71 -0.40
N SER A 86 -8.13 -19.49 -0.29
CA SER A 86 -8.71 -19.93 0.95
C SER A 86 -7.62 -20.81 1.50
N ASP A 87 -6.90 -20.34 2.51
CA ASP A 87 -6.11 -21.22 3.35
C ASP A 87 -7.11 -22.20 3.98
N PRO A 88 -7.16 -23.47 3.56
CA PRO A 88 -8.05 -24.45 4.14
C PRO A 88 -7.27 -25.09 5.28
N SER A 89 -7.18 -24.39 6.41
CA SER A 89 -6.63 -24.94 7.62
C SER A 89 -7.62 -24.65 8.75
N ASP A 90 -8.49 -25.63 8.93
CA ASP A 90 -9.22 -25.97 10.16
C ASP A 90 -8.27 -25.99 11.37
#